data_AF-A0A957KJ34-F1
#
_entry.id   AF-A0A957KJ34-F1
#
_cell.length_a   1.000
_cell.length_b   1.000
_cell.length_c   1.000
_cell.angle_alpha   90.00
_cell.angle_beta   90.00
_cell.angle_gamma   90.00
#
_symmetry.space_group_name_H-M   'P 1'
#
loop_
_entity.id
_entity.type
_entity.pdbx_description
1 polymer ?
#
loop_
_entity_poly.entity_id
_entity_poly.type
_entity_poly.pdbx_seq_one_letter_code
_entity_poly.pdbx_strand_id
1 'polypeptide(L)'
;MTPSTWATLGLLLLILAGIAVGRYPRLRMNRATIALVGATALVLFGAIPLDAAYASIDMNTIVLLLAMMVLNANLRLAGFFQLVPGRILRYASTPRQLLALLIGAAGLL
;
A
#
# COMPACT_ATOMS: atom_id res chain seq x y z
N MET A 1 -32.11 -6.56 1.62
CA MET A 1 -32.01 -7.18 2.96
C MET A 1 -30.59 -6.93 3.44
N THR A 2 -30.37 -6.02 4.38
CA THR A 2 -29.03 -5.75 4.89
C THR A 2 -28.55 -6.98 5.68
N PRO A 3 -27.36 -7.52 5.41
CA PRO A 3 -26.82 -8.66 6.16
C PRO A 3 -26.70 -8.35 7.65
N SER A 4 -26.60 -9.37 8.49
CA SER A 4 -26.33 -9.16 9.91
C SER A 4 -25.00 -8.41 10.07
N THR A 5 -24.98 -7.38 10.92
CA THR A 5 -23.80 -6.54 11.15
C THR A 5 -22.59 -7.38 11.55
N TRP A 6 -22.81 -8.41 12.38
CA TRP A 6 -21.78 -9.35 12.81
C TRP A 6 -21.15 -10.15 11.66
N ALA A 7 -21.96 -10.62 10.70
CA ALA A 7 -21.43 -11.32 9.53
C ALA A 7 -20.60 -10.38 8.65
N THR A 8 -21.07 -9.15 8.47
CA THR A 8 -20.34 -8.11 7.70
C THR A 8 -19.00 -7.77 8.35
N LEU A 9 -18.98 -7.60 9.67
CA LEU A 9 -17.75 -7.35 10.44
C LEU A 9 -16.79 -8.54 10.36
N GLY A 10 -17.29 -9.76 10.47
CA GLY A 10 -16.49 -10.97 10.32
C GLY A 10 -15.83 -11.06 8.94
N LEU A 11 -16.59 -10.78 7.88
CA LEU A 11 -16.08 -10.73 6.50
C LEU A 11 -15.03 -9.64 6.33
N LEU A 12 -15.28 -8.43 6.85
CA LEU A 12 -14.36 -7.30 6.76
C LEU A 12 -13.04 -7.59 7.50
N LEU A 13 -13.11 -8.18 8.70
CA LEU A 13 -11.92 -8.60 9.45
C LEU A 13 -11.12 -9.65 8.70
N LEU A 14 -11.79 -10.61 8.06
CA LEU A 14 -11.13 -11.63 7.24
C LEU A 14 -10.41 -11.01 6.04
N ILE A 15 -11.04 -10.04 5.37
CA ILE A 15 -10.43 -9.31 4.24
C ILE A 15 -9.19 -8.52 4.71
N LEU A 16 -9.32 -7.75 5.80
CA LEU A 16 -8.21 -6.97 6.36
C LEU A 16 -7.06 -7.86 6.82
N ALA A 17 -7.35 -9.00 7.46
CA ALA A 17 -6.35 -9.98 7.82
C ALA A 17 -5.63 -10.54 6.59
N GLY A 18 -6.37 -10.86 5.52
CA GLY A 18 -5.79 -11.27 4.24
C GLY A 18 -4.85 -10.21 3.65
N ILE A 19 -5.28 -8.94 3.64
CA ILE A 19 -4.46 -7.82 3.17
C ILE A 19 -3.21 -7.66 4.04
N ALA A 20 -3.33 -7.80 5.36
CA ALA A 20 -2.21 -7.70 6.30
C ALA A 20 -1.14 -8.77 6.05
N VAL A 21 -1.56 -10.04 5.88
CA VAL A 21 -0.69 -11.18 5.53
C VAL A 21 0.08 -10.92 4.21
N GLY A 22 -0.50 -10.18 3.29
CA GLY A 22 0.22 -9.58 2.16
C GLY A 22 0.37 -10.45 0.92
N ARG A 23 0.37 -11.77 1.05
CA ARG A 23 0.36 -12.71 -0.09
C ARG A 23 -0.29 -14.05 0.27
N TYR A 24 -1.12 -14.58 -0.64
CA TYR A 24 -1.66 -15.94 -0.53
C TYR A 24 -1.14 -16.81 -1.68
N PRO A 25 -0.05 -17.59 -1.47
CA PRO A 25 0.67 -18.25 -2.56
C PRO A 25 -0.15 -19.32 -3.30
N ARG A 26 -1.08 -20.00 -2.61
CA ARG A 26 -1.94 -21.03 -3.24
C ARG A 26 -2.95 -20.46 -4.24
N LEU A 27 -3.43 -19.24 -4.02
CA LEU A 27 -4.39 -18.55 -4.91
C LEU A 27 -3.69 -17.51 -5.81
N ARG A 28 -2.36 -17.40 -5.73
CA ARG A 28 -1.53 -16.38 -6.42
C ARG A 28 -2.04 -14.96 -6.19
N MET A 29 -2.56 -14.68 -5.00
CA MET A 29 -3.12 -13.37 -4.65
C MET A 29 -2.10 -12.47 -3.96
N ASN A 30 -2.05 -11.22 -4.39
CA ASN A 30 -1.36 -10.11 -3.74
C ASN A 30 -2.37 -9.20 -3.00
N ARG A 31 -1.87 -8.22 -2.23
CA ARG A 31 -2.71 -7.26 -1.47
C ARG A 31 -3.83 -6.63 -2.31
N ALA A 32 -3.54 -6.21 -3.54
CA ALA A 32 -4.52 -5.58 -4.42
C ALA A 32 -5.64 -6.55 -4.84
N THR A 33 -5.29 -7.77 -5.25
CA THR A 33 -6.29 -8.79 -5.62
C THR A 33 -7.13 -9.25 -4.42
N ILE A 34 -6.55 -9.33 -3.22
CA ILE A 34 -7.29 -9.64 -1.99
C ILE A 34 -8.31 -8.54 -1.70
N ALA A 35 -7.91 -7.27 -1.80
CA ALA A 35 -8.80 -6.14 -1.62
C ALA A 35 -9.94 -6.14 -2.65
N LEU A 36 -9.64 -6.40 -3.93
CA LEU A 36 -10.64 -6.47 -5.00
C LEU A 36 -11.66 -7.59 -4.76
N VAL A 37 -11.20 -8.79 -4.42
CA VAL A 37 -12.09 -9.93 -4.13
C VAL A 37 -12.91 -9.68 -2.87
N GLY A 38 -12.30 -9.08 -1.84
CA GLY A 38 -12.99 -8.69 -0.61
C GLY A 38 -14.09 -7.66 -0.85
N ALA A 39 -13.80 -6.60 -1.61
CA ALA A 39 -14.78 -5.59 -1.99
C ALA A 39 -15.93 -6.20 -2.82
N THR A 40 -15.60 -7.07 -3.77
CA THR A 40 -16.60 -7.80 -4.57
C THR A 40 -17.48 -8.68 -3.68
N ALA A 41 -16.89 -9.39 -2.71
CA ALA A 41 -17.62 -10.20 -1.75
C ALA A 41 -18.57 -9.36 -0.89
N LEU A 42 -18.15 -8.17 -0.44
CA LEU A 42 -19.01 -7.25 0.32
C LEU A 42 -20.22 -6.78 -0.50
N VAL A 43 -20.05 -6.51 -1.79
CA VAL A 43 -21.15 -6.14 -2.69
C VAL A 43 -22.09 -7.33 -2.92
N LEU A 44 -21.55 -8.51 -3.25
CA LEU A 44 -22.35 -9.72 -3.47
C LEU A 44 -23.12 -10.16 -2.22
N PHE A 45 -22.52 -9.95 -1.05
CA PHE A 45 -23.17 -10.21 0.23
C PHE A 45 -24.26 -9.18 0.54
N GLY A 46 -24.33 -8.05 -0.17
CA GLY A 46 -25.32 -6.99 0.04
C GLY A 46 -24.96 -6.05 1.20
N ALA A 47 -23.70 -6.03 1.64
CA ALA A 47 -23.23 -5.16 2.72
C ALA A 47 -23.10 -3.69 2.28
N ILE A 48 -22.79 -3.46 1.00
CA ILE A 48 -22.74 -2.14 0.38
C ILE A 48 -23.34 -2.21 -1.04
N PRO A 49 -24.17 -1.24 -1.46
CA PRO A 49 -24.68 -1.21 -2.83
C PRO A 49 -23.54 -0.91 -3.82
N LEU A 50 -23.68 -1.41 -5.05
CA LEU A 50 -22.65 -1.29 -6.08
C LEU A 50 -22.30 0.16 -6.40
N ASP A 51 -23.29 1.05 -6.47
CA ASP A 51 -23.07 2.48 -6.75
C ASP A 51 -22.24 3.15 -5.66
N ALA A 52 -22.48 2.81 -4.38
CA ALA A 52 -21.70 3.34 -3.27
C ALA A 52 -20.27 2.76 -3.25
N ALA A 53 -20.10 1.48 -3.64
CA ALA A 53 -18.78 0.89 -3.80
C ALA A 53 -17.96 1.62 -4.88
N TYR A 54 -18.55 1.91 -6.04
CA TYR A 54 -17.87 2.71 -7.07
C TYR A 54 -17.60 4.15 -6.62
N ALA A 55 -18.55 4.78 -5.94
CA ALA A 55 -18.36 6.13 -5.39
C ALA A 55 -17.24 6.21 -4.34
N SER A 56 -16.90 5.09 -3.69
CA SER A 56 -15.78 5.01 -2.74
C SER A 56 -14.40 5.00 -3.40
N ILE A 57 -14.32 4.84 -4.72
CA ILE A 57 -13.05 4.81 -5.45
C ILE A 57 -12.61 6.25 -5.75
N ASP A 58 -11.59 6.71 -5.03
CA ASP A 58 -10.98 8.02 -5.27
C ASP A 58 -9.87 7.94 -6.34
N MET A 59 -10.18 8.44 -7.54
CA MET A 59 -9.23 8.48 -8.64
C MET A 59 -8.07 9.45 -8.41
N ASN A 60 -8.26 10.51 -7.63
CA ASN A 60 -7.16 11.44 -7.32
C ASN A 60 -6.10 10.71 -6.50
N THR A 61 -6.52 9.92 -5.50
CA THR A 61 -5.60 9.11 -4.71
C THR A 61 -4.91 8.03 -5.55
N ILE A 62 -5.64 7.33 -6.43
CA ILE A 62 -5.03 6.31 -7.32
C ILE A 62 -3.98 6.94 -8.25
N VAL A 63 -4.32 8.05 -8.90
CA VAL A 63 -3.41 8.75 -9.80
C VAL A 63 -2.22 9.32 -9.05
N LEU A 64 -2.42 9.89 -7.86
CA LEU A 64 -1.35 10.38 -6.99
C LEU A 64 -0.37 9.26 -6.63
N LEU A 65 -0.86 8.12 -6.14
CA LEU A 65 -0.02 6.99 -5.78
C LEU A 65 0.71 6.43 -7.00
N LEU A 66 0.03 6.32 -8.15
CA LEU A 66 0.66 5.90 -9.41
C LEU A 66 1.77 6.87 -9.84
N ALA A 67 1.51 8.17 -9.82
CA ALA A 67 2.48 9.20 -10.16
C ALA A 67 3.71 9.14 -9.24
N MET A 68 3.50 8.95 -7.93
CA MET A 68 4.60 8.75 -6.98
C MET A 68 5.40 7.47 -7.27
N MET A 69 4.74 6.38 -7.67
CA MET A 69 5.43 5.14 -8.09
C MET A 69 6.26 5.36 -9.37
N VAL A 70 5.72 6.08 -10.36
CA VAL A 70 6.44 6.43 -11.60
C VAL A 70 7.61 7.35 -11.31
N LEU A 71 7.44 8.36 -10.45
CA LEU A 71 8.51 9.24 -10.02
C LEU A 71 9.63 8.45 -9.33
N ASN A 72 9.28 7.58 -8.37
CA ASN A 72 10.22 6.70 -7.68
C ASN A 72 10.97 5.78 -8.66
N ALA A 73 10.27 5.20 -9.63
CA ALA A 73 10.89 4.37 -10.67
C ALA A 73 11.91 5.15 -11.50
N ASN A 74 11.60 6.39 -11.91
CA ASN A 74 12.52 7.25 -12.65
C ASN A 74 13.72 7.68 -11.81
N LEU A 75 13.53 8.04 -10.54
CA LEU A 75 14.62 8.34 -9.61
C LEU A 75 15.55 7.14 -9.43
N ARG A 76 14.98 5.93 -9.33
CA ARG A 76 15.76 4.68 -9.28
C ARG A 76 16.57 4.46 -10.55
N LEU A 77 15.98 4.67 -11.72
CA LEU A 77 16.68 4.53 -13.01
C LEU A 77 17.78 5.58 -13.17
N ALA A 78 17.58 6.80 -12.67
CA ALA A 78 18.58 7.86 -12.64
C ALA A 78 19.71 7.62 -11.61
N GLY A 79 19.64 6.55 -10.81
CA GLY A 79 20.65 6.19 -9.81
C GLY A 79 20.54 6.97 -8.50
N PHE A 80 19.46 7.71 -8.27
CA PHE A 80 19.28 8.55 -7.08
C PHE A 80 19.44 7.76 -5.76
N PHE A 81 18.80 6.59 -5.67
CA PHE A 81 18.87 5.73 -4.49
C PHE A 81 20.22 5.02 -4.29
N GLN A 82 21.17 5.16 -5.22
CA GLN A 82 22.56 4.73 -5.02
C GLN A 82 23.45 5.92 -4.64
N LEU A 83 23.23 7.07 -5.28
CA LEU A 83 23.99 8.31 -5.07
C LEU A 83 23.82 8.85 -3.64
N VAL A 84 22.58 8.91 -3.12
CA VAL A 84 22.32 9.50 -1.79
C VAL A 84 22.93 8.66 -0.66
N PRO A 85 22.65 7.34 -0.54
CA PRO A 85 23.29 6.53 0.49
C PRO A 85 24.82 6.47 0.33
N GLY A 86 25.32 6.42 -0.91
CA GLY A 86 26.75 6.42 -1.20
C GLY A 86 27.46 7.68 -0.68
N ARG A 87 26.82 8.86 -0.75
CA ARG A 87 27.35 10.07 -0.10
C ARG A 87 27.25 10.00 1.41
N ILE A 88 26.12 9.58 1.97
CA ILE A 88 25.93 9.48 3.42
C ILE A 88 26.99 8.54 4.05
N LEU A 89 27.25 7.39 3.43
CA LEU A 89 28.26 6.42 3.87
C LEU A 89 29.67 6.99 3.94
N ARG A 90 30.02 7.98 3.11
CA ARG A 90 31.33 8.65 3.16
C ARG A 90 31.49 9.54 4.40
N TYR A 91 30.38 10.06 4.94
CA TYR A 91 30.38 10.93 6.13
C TYR A 91 30.06 10.19 7.42
N ALA A 92 29.34 9.07 7.34
CA ALA A 92 28.96 8.29 8.51
C ALA A 92 30.11 7.37 8.97
N SER A 93 30.67 7.64 10.16
CA SER A 93 31.72 6.80 10.76
C SER A 93 31.19 5.82 11.81
N THR A 94 29.90 5.93 12.20
CA THR A 94 29.26 5.05 13.18
C THR A 94 27.82 4.68 12.78
N PRO A 95 27.27 3.55 13.26
CA PRO A 95 25.89 3.13 12.94
C PRO A 95 24.82 4.16 13.34
N ARG A 96 25.01 4.87 14.46
CA ARG A 96 24.08 5.92 14.92
C ARG A 96 24.11 7.15 14.01
N GLN A 97 25.30 7.55 13.55
CA GLN A 97 25.44 8.66 12.60
C GLN A 97 24.82 8.31 11.25
N LEU A 98 25.02 7.08 10.76
CA LEU A 98 24.39 6.61 9.52
C LEU A 98 22.86 6.72 9.61
N LEU A 99 22.27 6.25 10.72
CA LEU A 99 20.82 6.33 10.94
C LEU A 99 20.35 7.79 10.99
N ALA A 100 21.04 8.66 11.75
CA ALA A 100 20.67 10.06 11.86
C ALA A 100 20.74 10.79 10.50
N LEU A 101 21.80 10.54 9.72
CA LEU A 101 21.96 11.13 8.38
C LEU A 101 20.95 10.58 7.38
N LEU A 102 20.62 9.28 7.44
CA LEU A 102 19.58 8.69 6.61
C LEU A 102 18.20 9.28 6.93
N ILE A 103 17.85 9.41 8.20
CA ILE A 103 16.59 10.02 8.63
C ILE A 103 16.54 11.49 8.20
N GLY A 104 17.62 12.25 8.42
CA GLY A 104 17.68 13.66 8.02
C GLY A 104 17.59 13.85 6.51
N ALA A 105 18.30 13.04 5.73
CA ALA A 105 18.23 13.08 4.27
C ALA A 105 16.83 12.66 3.76
N ALA A 106 16.24 11.61 4.32
CA ALA A 106 14.90 11.15 3.92
C ALA A 106 13.78 12.13 4.32
N GLY A 107 13.98 12.93 5.37
CA GLY A 107 13.01 13.97 5.75
C GLY A 107 13.15 15.28 4.97
N LEU A 108 14.34 15.56 4.41
CA LEU A 108 14.61 16.75 3.60
C LEU A 108 14.21 16.58 2.13
N LEU A 109 14.31 15.35 1.62
CA LEU A 109 14.01 14.96 0.23
C LEU A 109 12.52 14.61 0.05
#